data_AF-A0A958FJ47-F1
#
_entry.id   AF-A0A958FJ47-F1
#
_cell.length_a   1.000
_cell.length_b   1.000
_cell.length_c   1.000
_cell.angle_alpha   90.00
_cell.angle_beta   90.00
_cell.angle_gamma   90.00
#
_symmetry.space_group_name_H-M   'P 1'
#
loop_
_entity.id
_entity.type
_entity.pdbx_description
1 polymer ?
#
loop_
_entity_poly.entity_id
_entity_poly.type
_entity_poly.pdbx_seq_one_letter_code
_entity_poly.pdbx_strand_id
1 'polypeptide(L)'
;PGRRIMLFIDEFGGLQPMPAVKELLTLGRSKGCSFWIGIQEKAQLDESYGDNVASTIINQCSTYAIFRMNDNRSAEYFSLLFGERESQSMESSYSSAARDRRETETYRNATRTSRLVLPAEIQHLPDLHYYLKIHNHPVTRAQSVYRDYPQVAPAFVANPAFRLAKKPPAGGNKAVPDKAEKKAEQTPPEKGGRFMIDDFDF
;
A
#
# COMPACT_ATOMS: atom_id res chain seq x y z
N PRO A 1 28.83 9.30 -10.92
CA PRO A 1 28.16 7.97 -10.94
C PRO A 1 26.88 8.01 -11.80
N GLY A 2 26.86 7.34 -12.96
CA GLY A 2 25.80 7.53 -13.98
C GLY A 2 24.87 6.35 -14.26
N ARG A 3 25.02 5.21 -13.55
CA ARG A 3 24.21 4.01 -13.80
C ARG A 3 23.04 3.93 -12.82
N ARG A 4 21.82 3.81 -13.33
CA ARG A 4 20.59 3.59 -12.57
C ARG A 4 19.84 2.39 -13.15
N ILE A 5 19.58 1.40 -12.31
CA ILE A 5 18.83 0.19 -12.68
C ILE A 5 17.62 0.13 -11.75
N MET A 6 16.42 0.24 -12.30
CA MET A 6 15.18 0.20 -11.54
C MET A 6 14.53 -1.17 -11.72
N LEU A 7 14.27 -1.85 -10.61
CA LEU A 7 13.55 -3.12 -10.59
C LEU A 7 12.18 -2.88 -9.98
N PHE A 8 11.14 -3.06 -10.80
CA PHE A 8 9.74 -3.01 -10.37
C PHE A 8 9.26 -4.44 -10.22
N ILE A 9 8.90 -4.81 -8.99
CA ILE A 9 8.39 -6.13 -8.66
C ILE A 9 7.03 -5.90 -8.05
N ASP A 10 6.01 -6.06 -8.89
CA ASP A 10 4.64 -6.13 -8.42
C ASP A 10 4.39 -7.51 -7.79
N GLU A 11 3.55 -7.54 -6.78
CA GLU A 11 3.20 -8.74 -6.02
C GLU A 11 4.38 -9.60 -5.55
N PHE A 12 5.31 -9.01 -4.81
CA PHE A 12 6.50 -9.70 -4.32
C PHE A 12 6.19 -10.87 -3.39
N GLY A 13 5.09 -10.80 -2.62
CA GLY A 13 4.64 -11.88 -1.74
C GLY A 13 4.16 -13.13 -2.48
N GLY A 14 3.68 -12.97 -3.73
CA GLY A 14 3.22 -14.08 -4.57
C GLY A 14 4.34 -14.80 -5.34
N LEU A 15 5.58 -14.29 -5.28
CA LEU A 15 6.72 -14.91 -5.94
C LEU A 15 7.36 -16.00 -5.08
N GLN A 16 8.01 -16.96 -5.72
CA GLN A 16 8.84 -17.93 -5.00
C GLN A 16 10.01 -17.21 -4.30
N PRO A 17 10.42 -17.65 -3.10
CA PRO A 17 11.45 -16.98 -2.34
C PRO A 17 12.77 -16.95 -3.12
N MET A 18 13.26 -15.74 -3.36
CA MET A 18 14.51 -15.45 -4.06
C MET A 18 15.59 -14.99 -3.06
N PRO A 19 16.56 -15.83 -2.68
CA PRO A 19 17.63 -15.45 -1.74
C PRO A 19 18.45 -14.26 -2.22
N ALA A 20 18.65 -14.15 -3.54
CA ALA A 20 19.40 -13.07 -4.17
C ALA A 20 18.82 -11.68 -3.91
N VAL A 21 17.51 -11.56 -3.67
CA VAL A 21 16.86 -10.25 -3.42
C VAL A 21 17.39 -9.60 -2.14
N LYS A 22 17.64 -10.39 -1.09
CA LYS A 22 18.20 -9.88 0.17
C LYS A 22 19.61 -9.30 -0.03
N GLU A 23 20.46 -10.02 -0.76
CA GLU A 23 21.82 -9.56 -1.07
C GLU A 23 21.79 -8.30 -1.94
N LEU A 24 20.93 -8.27 -2.95
CA LEU A 24 20.77 -7.14 -3.84
C LEU A 24 20.21 -5.89 -3.13
N LEU A 25 19.27 -6.03 -2.21
CA LEU A 25 18.78 -4.91 -1.40
C LEU A 25 19.91 -4.31 -0.54
N THR A 26 20.82 -5.14 -0.04
CA THR A 26 21.93 -4.70 0.81
C THR A 26 23.08 -4.08 0.02
N LEU A 27 23.50 -4.72 -1.08
CA LEU A 27 24.71 -4.34 -1.84
C LEU A 27 24.42 -3.48 -3.07
N GLY A 28 23.17 -3.50 -3.56
CA GLY A 28 22.74 -2.93 -4.84
C GLY A 28 22.90 -1.42 -4.92
N ARG A 29 22.87 -0.71 -3.78
CA ARG A 29 23.08 0.74 -3.72
C ARG A 29 24.40 1.15 -4.38
N SER A 30 25.48 0.41 -4.13
CA SER A 30 26.82 0.68 -4.71
C SER A 30 26.86 0.48 -6.24
N LYS A 31 25.91 -0.29 -6.79
CA LYS A 31 25.81 -0.62 -8.21
C LYS A 31 24.76 0.20 -8.96
N GLY A 32 24.06 1.10 -8.26
CA GLY A 32 23.01 1.96 -8.81
C GLY A 32 21.64 1.26 -8.95
N CYS A 33 21.43 0.14 -8.26
CA CYS A 33 20.15 -0.54 -8.25
C CYS A 33 19.15 0.15 -7.30
N SER A 34 17.90 0.28 -7.74
CA SER A 34 16.76 0.77 -6.97
C SER A 34 15.61 -0.24 -7.09
N PHE A 35 15.06 -0.64 -5.95
CA PHE A 35 13.98 -1.63 -5.87
C PHE A 35 12.66 -0.93 -5.56
N TRP A 36 11.63 -1.31 -6.30
CA TRP A 36 10.25 -0.94 -6.09
C TRP A 36 9.46 -2.22 -5.91
N ILE A 37 9.03 -2.47 -4.67
CA ILE A 37 8.43 -3.74 -4.25
C ILE A 37 6.98 -3.46 -3.85
N GLY A 38 6.04 -4.10 -4.54
CA GLY A 38 4.63 -4.16 -4.16
C GLY A 38 4.37 -5.38 -3.28
N ILE A 39 3.68 -5.19 -2.15
CA ILE A 39 3.26 -6.26 -1.25
C ILE A 39 1.78 -6.01 -0.92
N GLN A 40 0.92 -7.00 -1.13
CA GLN A 40 -0.49 -6.92 -0.71
C GLN A 40 -0.66 -7.13 0.80
N GLU A 41 0.03 -8.13 1.36
CA GLU A 41 -0.07 -8.50 2.76
C GLU A 41 1.29 -8.95 3.32
N LYS A 42 1.67 -8.47 4.51
CA LYS A 42 2.94 -8.88 5.14
C LYS A 42 2.95 -10.38 5.44
N ALA A 43 1.80 -10.98 5.77
CA ALA A 43 1.71 -12.39 6.12
C ALA A 43 2.22 -13.33 5.02
N GLN A 44 1.96 -13.02 3.74
CA GLN A 44 2.48 -13.82 2.61
C GLN A 44 4.01 -13.74 2.50
N LEU A 45 4.57 -12.57 2.81
CA LEU A 45 6.00 -12.39 2.87
C LEU A 45 6.61 -13.17 4.05
N ASP A 46 5.95 -13.16 5.20
CA ASP A 46 6.35 -13.92 6.38
C ASP A 46 6.30 -15.43 6.14
N GLU A 47 5.30 -15.93 5.41
CA GLU A 47 5.20 -17.34 5.02
C GLU A 47 6.34 -17.76 4.07
N SER A 48 6.64 -16.92 3.08
CA SER A 48 7.63 -17.25 2.05
C SER A 48 9.08 -17.10 2.52
N TYR A 49 9.37 -16.09 3.34
CA TYR A 49 10.74 -15.74 3.76
C TYR A 49 11.02 -15.96 5.25
N GLY A 50 9.99 -16.14 6.08
CA GLY A 50 10.09 -16.10 7.53
C GLY A 50 10.08 -14.66 8.08
N ASP A 51 9.48 -14.46 9.25
CA ASP A 51 9.23 -13.14 9.86
C ASP A 51 10.49 -12.25 9.99
N ASN A 52 11.64 -12.85 10.36
CA ASN A 52 12.91 -12.12 10.49
C ASN A 52 13.39 -11.58 9.13
N VAL A 53 13.31 -12.38 8.07
CA VAL A 53 13.80 -11.99 6.75
C VAL A 53 12.82 -11.05 6.07
N ALA A 54 11.52 -11.29 6.21
CA ALA A 54 10.46 -10.40 5.75
C ALA A 54 10.61 -9.00 6.37
N SER A 55 10.76 -8.93 7.69
CA SER A 55 11.02 -7.67 8.41
C SER A 55 12.32 -7.01 7.94
N THR A 56 13.37 -7.79 7.66
CA THR A 56 14.62 -7.25 7.11
C THR A 56 14.40 -6.62 5.73
N ILE A 57 13.69 -7.32 4.83
CA ILE A 57 13.41 -6.83 3.46
C ILE A 57 12.64 -5.50 3.52
N ILE A 58 11.58 -5.45 4.35
CA ILE A 58 10.79 -4.24 4.52
C ILE A 58 11.65 -3.11 5.09
N ASN A 59 12.42 -3.38 6.16
CA ASN A 59 13.26 -2.36 6.81
C ASN A 59 14.40 -1.82 5.93
N GLN A 60 14.89 -2.60 4.95
CA GLN A 60 15.89 -2.10 4.00
C GLN A 60 15.32 -1.15 2.95
N CYS A 61 14.01 -1.06 2.83
CA CYS A 61 13.39 -0.03 2.03
C CYS A 61 13.46 1.31 2.77
N SER A 62 13.98 2.35 2.10
CA SER A 62 14.07 3.69 2.69
C SER A 62 12.76 4.48 2.62
N THR A 63 11.85 4.04 1.75
CA THR A 63 10.62 4.73 1.39
C THR A 63 9.47 3.75 1.44
N TYR A 64 8.36 4.19 2.04
CA TYR A 64 7.15 3.40 2.22
C TYR A 64 5.95 4.18 1.70
N ALA A 65 5.17 3.57 0.81
CA ALA A 65 3.85 4.07 0.41
C ALA A 65 2.82 3.04 0.86
N ILE A 66 2.05 3.39 1.90
CA ILE A 66 1.11 2.48 2.57
C ILE A 66 -0.30 2.87 2.15
N PHE A 67 -0.91 2.02 1.33
CA PHE A 67 -2.30 2.13 0.91
C PHE A 67 -3.24 1.49 1.95
N ARG A 68 -4.55 1.50 1.68
CA ARG A 68 -5.52 0.80 2.51
C ARG A 68 -5.12 -0.66 2.69
N MET A 69 -5.12 -1.13 3.93
CA MET A 69 -4.89 -2.51 4.31
C MET A 69 -6.11 -3.06 5.02
N ASN A 70 -6.52 -4.28 4.68
CA ASN A 70 -7.65 -4.94 5.35
C ASN A 70 -7.21 -5.75 6.58
N ASP A 71 -5.95 -6.19 6.63
CA ASP A 71 -5.40 -6.97 7.74
C ASP A 71 -4.95 -6.07 8.89
N ASN A 72 -5.45 -6.37 10.09
CA ASN A 72 -5.11 -5.64 11.31
C ASN A 72 -3.63 -5.83 11.72
N ARG A 73 -3.04 -7.01 11.48
CA ARG A 73 -1.64 -7.27 11.86
C ARG A 73 -0.68 -6.40 11.03
N SER A 74 -0.89 -6.35 9.73
CA SER A 74 -0.16 -5.49 8.81
C SER A 74 -0.36 -4.01 9.15
N ALA A 75 -1.59 -3.58 9.41
CA ALA A 75 -1.88 -2.19 9.79
C ALA A 75 -1.17 -1.79 11.11
N GLU A 76 -1.17 -2.65 12.13
CA GLU A 76 -0.45 -2.41 13.38
C GLU A 76 1.07 -2.29 13.16
N TYR A 77 1.63 -3.20 12.34
CA TYR A 77 3.05 -3.18 11.99
C TYR A 77 3.45 -1.88 11.29
N PHE A 78 2.68 -1.40 10.33
CA PHE A 78 2.99 -0.14 9.63
C PHE A 78 2.72 1.10 10.47
N SER A 79 1.71 1.07 11.35
CA SER A 79 1.49 2.10 12.38
C SER A 79 2.71 2.23 13.30
N LEU A 80 3.24 1.10 13.78
CA LEU A 80 4.50 1.04 14.54
C LEU A 80 5.68 1.58 13.75
N LEU A 81 5.75 1.23 12.45
CA LEU A 81 6.81 1.69 11.56
C LEU A 81 6.76 3.21 11.33
N PHE A 82 5.58 3.83 11.30
CA PHE A 82 5.45 5.30 11.25
C PHE A 82 5.88 5.98 12.55
N GLY A 83 5.74 5.28 13.68
CA GLY A 83 6.19 5.73 14.98
C GLY A 83 5.11 6.45 15.78
N GLU A 84 5.55 7.13 16.83
CA GLU A 84 4.69 7.78 17.81
C GLU A 84 5.00 9.27 17.91
N ARG A 85 4.02 10.03 18.38
CA ARG A 85 4.15 11.45 18.70
C ARG A 85 3.76 11.69 20.14
N GLU A 86 4.53 12.53 20.81
CA GLU A 86 4.18 13.10 22.09
C GLU A 86 3.39 14.38 21.88
N SER A 87 2.25 14.49 22.57
CA SER A 87 1.42 15.68 22.58
C SER A 87 1.26 16.15 24.01
N GLN A 88 1.47 17.45 24.24
CA GLN A 88 1.15 18.09 25.51
C GLN A 88 -0.23 18.69 25.38
N SER A 89 -1.16 18.23 26.20
CA SER A 89 -2.52 18.76 26.29
C SER A 89 -2.72 19.43 27.65
N MET A 90 -3.32 20.62 27.64
CA MET A 90 -3.78 21.27 28.85
C MET A 90 -5.21 20.78 29.11
N GLU A 91 -5.37 19.99 30.17
CA GLU A 91 -6.67 19.50 30.61
C GLU A 91 -7.26 20.50 31.61
N SER A 92 -8.47 20.98 31.34
CA SER A 92 -9.24 21.78 32.29
C SER A 92 -10.27 20.88 33.00
N SER A 93 -10.25 20.93 34.32
CA SER A 93 -11.26 20.28 35.17
C SER A 93 -12.14 21.35 35.79
N TYR A 94 -13.44 21.25 35.56
CA TYR A 94 -14.44 22.15 36.11
C TYR A 94 -15.18 21.48 37.27
N SER A 95 -15.16 22.12 38.44
CA SER A 95 -15.90 21.67 39.62
C SER A 95 -16.80 22.78 40.14
N SER A 96 -18.08 22.46 40.33
CA SER A 96 -19.08 23.38 40.90
C SER A 96 -19.66 22.76 42.16
N ALA A 97 -19.58 23.48 43.29
CA ALA A 97 -20.14 23.05 44.56
C ALA A 97 -21.59 23.57 44.68
N ALA A 98 -22.57 22.66 44.81
CA ALA A 98 -24.00 23.01 44.79
C ALA A 98 -24.49 23.89 45.97
N ARG A 99 -23.71 24.01 47.05
CA ARG A 99 -24.10 24.75 48.27
C ARG A 99 -23.59 26.18 48.36
N ASP A 100 -22.59 26.52 47.54
CA ASP A 100 -21.92 27.82 47.56
C ASP A 100 -21.46 28.03 46.13
N ARG A 101 -22.01 29.01 45.40
CA ARG A 101 -21.78 29.26 43.95
C ARG A 101 -20.32 29.64 43.66
N ARG A 102 -19.40 28.74 43.97
CA ARG A 102 -17.98 28.83 43.71
C ARG A 102 -17.65 27.77 42.66
N GLU A 103 -17.18 28.29 41.55
CA GLU A 103 -16.69 27.52 40.41
C GLU A 103 -15.18 27.49 40.54
N THR A 104 -14.60 26.29 40.58
CA THR A 104 -13.15 26.12 40.58
C THR A 104 -12.76 25.50 39.25
N GLU A 105 -11.98 26.24 38.48
CA GLU A 105 -11.28 25.73 37.31
C GLU A 105 -9.85 25.37 37.71
N THR A 106 -9.46 24.14 37.43
CA THR A 106 -8.08 23.68 37.59
C THR A 106 -7.52 23.28 36.24
N TYR A 107 -6.34 23.81 35.92
CA TYR A 107 -5.62 23.47 34.70
C TYR A 107 -4.46 22.52 35.01
N ARG A 108 -4.32 21.45 34.24
CA ARG A 108 -3.22 20.49 34.34
C ARG A 108 -2.59 20.26 32.98
N ASN A 109 -1.27 20.35 32.90
CA ASN A 109 -0.54 19.94 31.71
C ASN A 109 -0.33 18.43 31.76
N ALA A 110 -0.83 17.72 30.77
CA ALA A 110 -0.66 16.28 30.60
C ALA A 110 0.12 16.02 29.31
N THR A 111 1.18 15.19 29.40
CA THR A 111 1.89 14.70 28.22
C THR A 111 1.33 13.32 27.88
N ARG A 112 0.92 13.13 26.62
CA ARG A 112 0.40 11.86 26.11
C ARG A 112 1.14 11.45 24.85
N THR A 113 1.67 10.24 24.86
CA THR A 113 2.22 9.57 23.68
C THR A 113 1.10 8.86 22.93
N SER A 114 1.06 9.03 21.61
CA SER A 114 0.06 8.41 20.73
C SER A 114 0.70 8.00 19.40
N ARG A 115 0.14 6.99 18.72
CA ARG A 115 0.57 6.62 17.37
C ARG A 115 0.49 7.84 16.44
N LEU A 116 1.48 7.99 15.56
CA LEU A 116 1.46 9.05 14.56
C LEU A 116 0.30 8.86 13.56
N VAL A 117 0.09 7.61 13.17
CA VAL A 117 -1.05 7.17 12.35
C VAL A 117 -1.63 5.94 13.01
N LEU A 118 -2.94 5.94 13.27
CA LEU A 118 -3.62 4.80 13.88
C LEU A 118 -3.78 3.67 12.87
N PRO A 119 -3.74 2.40 13.30
CA PRO A 119 -4.04 1.25 12.42
C PRO A 119 -5.43 1.37 11.78
N ALA A 120 -6.41 1.89 12.54
CA ALA A 120 -7.74 2.14 12.04
C ALA A 120 -7.77 3.20 10.92
N GLU A 121 -6.90 4.22 10.96
CA GLU A 121 -6.82 5.21 9.88
C GLU A 121 -6.30 4.58 8.59
N ILE A 122 -5.32 3.66 8.69
CA ILE A 122 -4.81 2.88 7.56
C ILE A 122 -5.90 1.97 6.98
N GLN A 123 -6.70 1.33 7.83
CA GLN A 123 -7.78 0.43 7.38
C GLN A 123 -8.94 1.17 6.70
N HIS A 124 -9.22 2.41 7.11
CA HIS A 124 -10.30 3.23 6.55
C HIS A 124 -9.81 4.19 5.44
N LEU A 125 -8.59 4.01 4.94
CA LEU A 125 -8.08 4.85 3.86
C LEU A 125 -8.94 4.69 2.60
N PRO A 126 -9.38 5.77 1.94
CA PRO A 126 -10.09 5.66 0.67
C PRO A 126 -9.18 5.09 -0.42
N ASP A 127 -9.78 4.55 -1.48
CA ASP A 127 -9.03 4.10 -2.65
C ASP A 127 -8.17 5.23 -3.22
N LEU A 128 -7.01 4.86 -3.77
CA LEU A 128 -5.98 5.78 -4.29
C LEU A 128 -5.35 6.72 -3.25
N HIS A 129 -5.70 6.65 -1.97
CA HIS A 129 -5.00 7.38 -0.91
C HIS A 129 -3.93 6.50 -0.28
N TYR A 130 -2.86 7.13 0.22
CA TYR A 130 -1.77 6.45 0.89
C TYR A 130 -1.05 7.35 1.91
N TYR A 131 -0.40 6.74 2.87
CA TYR A 131 0.60 7.40 3.71
C TYR A 131 1.99 7.20 3.12
N LEU A 132 2.74 8.29 2.98
CA LEU A 132 4.08 8.30 2.44
C LEU A 132 5.08 8.58 3.57
N LYS A 133 6.04 7.68 3.73
CA LYS A 133 7.21 7.86 4.60
C LYS A 133 8.46 7.83 3.72
N ILE A 134 9.19 8.94 3.71
CA ILE A 134 10.49 9.08 3.06
C ILE A 134 11.53 9.38 4.15
N HIS A 135 12.74 8.87 3.98
CA HIS A 135 13.85 9.17 4.90
C HIS A 135 14.02 10.70 5.07
N ASN A 136 14.12 11.15 6.34
CA ASN A 136 14.24 12.57 6.73
C ASN A 136 13.06 13.49 6.38
N HIS A 137 11.87 12.93 6.09
CA HIS A 137 10.65 13.72 5.89
C HIS A 137 9.51 13.25 6.81
N PRO A 138 8.59 14.15 7.19
CA PRO A 138 7.42 13.78 7.98
C PRO A 138 6.52 12.82 7.19
N VAL A 139 5.87 11.91 7.90
CA VAL A 139 4.84 11.04 7.30
C VAL A 139 3.71 11.91 6.78
N THR A 140 3.41 11.77 5.49
CA THR A 140 2.45 12.64 4.79
C THR A 140 1.34 11.79 4.17
N ARG A 141 0.09 12.19 4.34
CA ARG A 141 -1.03 11.59 3.61
C ARG A 141 -1.10 12.20 2.21
N ALA A 142 -1.16 11.35 1.20
CA ALA A 142 -1.21 11.75 -0.20
C ALA A 142 -2.29 10.98 -0.96
N GLN A 143 -2.57 11.44 -2.18
CA GLN A 143 -3.54 10.84 -3.09
C GLN A 143 -2.87 10.61 -4.46
N SER A 144 -3.05 9.41 -5.00
CA SER A 144 -2.69 9.05 -6.36
C SER A 144 -3.82 9.42 -7.31
N VAL A 145 -3.44 9.89 -8.49
CA VAL A 145 -4.38 10.19 -9.58
C VAL A 145 -4.18 9.14 -10.66
N TYR A 146 -5.27 8.52 -11.11
CA TYR A 146 -5.22 7.61 -12.23
C TYR A 146 -4.69 8.37 -13.47
N ARG A 147 -3.63 7.83 -14.08
CA ARG A 147 -3.08 8.34 -15.33
C ARG A 147 -3.28 7.28 -16.39
N ASP A 148 -3.95 7.68 -17.46
CA ASP A 148 -4.06 6.87 -18.66
C ASP A 148 -2.77 6.99 -19.48
N TYR A 149 -2.33 5.87 -20.07
CA TYR A 149 -1.11 5.80 -20.86
C TYR A 149 -1.44 5.27 -22.26
N PRO A 150 -0.93 5.88 -23.33
CA PRO A 150 -1.19 5.40 -24.67
C PRO A 150 -0.62 3.98 -24.85
N GLN A 151 -1.41 3.08 -25.43
CA GLN A 151 -0.97 1.73 -25.73
C GLN A 151 0.06 1.76 -26.87
N VAL A 152 1.34 1.64 -26.53
CA VAL A 152 2.45 1.60 -27.50
C VAL A 152 2.76 0.21 -28.04
N ALA A 153 2.31 -0.85 -27.33
CA ALA A 153 2.52 -2.23 -27.70
C ALA A 153 1.35 -3.12 -27.25
N PRO A 154 1.05 -4.24 -27.95
CA PRO A 154 0.08 -5.22 -27.47
C PRO A 154 0.57 -5.89 -26.18
N ALA A 155 -0.33 -6.13 -25.23
CA ALA A 155 0.01 -6.76 -23.95
C ALA A 155 0.49 -8.21 -24.10
N PHE A 156 0.00 -8.91 -25.12
CA PHE A 156 0.38 -10.29 -25.40
C PHE A 156 0.37 -10.56 -26.90
N VAL A 157 1.48 -11.11 -27.41
CA VAL A 157 1.59 -11.59 -28.79
C VAL A 157 1.74 -13.11 -28.74
N ALA A 158 0.67 -13.82 -29.07
CA ALA A 158 0.68 -15.28 -29.06
C ALA A 158 1.65 -15.83 -30.12
N ASN A 159 2.57 -16.69 -29.71
CA ASN A 159 3.40 -17.41 -30.66
C ASN A 159 2.54 -18.50 -31.34
N PRO A 160 2.40 -18.48 -32.68
CA PRO A 160 1.59 -19.45 -33.40
C PRO A 160 2.07 -20.91 -33.22
N ALA A 161 3.36 -21.13 -32.89
CA ALA A 161 3.91 -22.46 -32.61
C ALA A 161 3.40 -23.07 -31.29
N PHE A 162 2.94 -22.25 -30.33
CA PHE A 162 2.44 -22.68 -29.02
C PHE A 162 0.92 -22.53 -28.90
N ARG A 163 0.18 -22.73 -30.00
CA ARG A 163 -1.28 -22.83 -29.92
C ARG A 163 -1.65 -24.05 -29.09
N LEU A 164 -2.24 -23.82 -27.92
CA LEU A 164 -3.00 -24.85 -27.21
C LEU A 164 -3.99 -25.45 -28.21
N ALA A 165 -3.86 -26.75 -28.47
CA ALA A 165 -4.79 -27.46 -29.34
C ALA A 165 -6.21 -27.14 -28.85
N LYS A 166 -7.08 -26.68 -29.76
CA LYS A 166 -8.50 -26.44 -29.43
C LYS A 166 -9.00 -27.70 -28.75
N LYS A 167 -9.47 -27.57 -27.50
CA LYS A 167 -10.08 -28.67 -26.74
C LYS A 167 -11.07 -29.38 -27.69
N PRO A 168 -10.97 -30.70 -27.88
CA PRO A 168 -11.86 -31.40 -28.80
C PRO A 168 -13.31 -31.11 -28.39
N PRO A 169 -14.24 -31.00 -29.36
CA PRO A 169 -15.64 -30.73 -29.05
C PRO A 169 -16.11 -31.75 -28.02
N ALA A 170 -16.71 -31.26 -26.94
CA ALA A 170 -17.26 -32.12 -25.90
C ALA A 170 -18.24 -33.10 -26.57
N GLY A 171 -17.84 -34.36 -26.68
CA GLY A 171 -18.72 -35.45 -27.09
C GLY A 171 -19.92 -35.43 -26.17
N GLY A 172 -21.11 -35.29 -26.76
CA GLY A 172 -22.33 -35.02 -26.03
C GLY A 172 -22.70 -36.12 -25.04
N ASN A 173 -23.23 -35.71 -23.88
CA ASN A 173 -24.50 -36.26 -23.44
C ASN A 173 -25.24 -35.33 -22.46
N LYS A 174 -26.46 -34.98 -22.90
CA LYS A 174 -27.65 -34.50 -22.19
C LYS A 174 -27.63 -33.15 -21.46
N ALA A 175 -28.54 -32.31 -21.94
CA ALA A 175 -28.96 -31.04 -21.38
C ALA A 175 -29.48 -31.18 -19.94
N VAL A 176 -29.08 -30.23 -19.10
CA VAL A 176 -29.79 -29.84 -17.88
C VAL A 176 -30.09 -28.34 -18.06
N PRO A 177 -31.35 -27.90 -17.88
CA PRO A 177 -31.75 -26.56 -18.26
C PRO A 177 -31.15 -25.48 -17.35
N ASP A 178 -30.87 -24.38 -18.01
CA ASP A 178 -30.25 -23.13 -17.57
C ASP A 178 -31.09 -22.42 -16.48
N LYS A 179 -30.49 -22.09 -15.33
CA LYS A 179 -31.01 -21.06 -14.43
C LYS A 179 -30.19 -19.80 -14.68
N ALA A 180 -30.81 -18.85 -15.36
CA ALA A 180 -30.25 -17.55 -15.68
C ALA A 180 -30.03 -16.69 -14.42
N GLU A 181 -28.78 -16.32 -14.14
CA GLU A 181 -28.45 -15.16 -13.32
C GLU A 181 -27.76 -14.11 -14.21
N LYS A 182 -28.39 -12.93 -14.27
CA LYS A 182 -27.97 -11.78 -15.08
C LYS A 182 -26.70 -11.15 -14.48
N LYS A 183 -25.62 -11.04 -15.27
CA LYS A 183 -24.51 -10.12 -14.98
C LYS A 183 -24.89 -8.71 -15.43
N ALA A 184 -24.82 -7.75 -14.52
CA ALA A 184 -24.91 -6.34 -14.83
C ALA A 184 -23.60 -5.87 -15.47
N GLU A 185 -23.71 -5.34 -16.68
CA GLU A 185 -22.67 -4.70 -17.46
C GLU A 185 -22.55 -3.24 -17.00
N GLN A 186 -21.42 -2.85 -16.40
CA GLN A 186 -21.09 -1.45 -16.15
C GLN A 186 -20.07 -1.00 -17.19
N THR A 187 -20.52 -0.14 -18.09
CA THR A 187 -19.73 0.56 -19.09
C THR A 187 -18.88 1.64 -18.40
N PRO A 188 -17.59 1.83 -18.76
CA PRO A 188 -16.83 2.98 -18.28
C PRO A 188 -17.27 4.25 -19.02
N PRO A 189 -17.35 5.43 -18.37
CA PRO A 189 -17.69 6.67 -19.05
C PRO A 189 -16.52 7.17 -19.94
N GLU A 190 -16.87 7.67 -21.12
CA GLU A 190 -15.94 8.22 -22.12
C GLU A 190 -15.42 9.63 -21.76
N LYS A 191 -14.11 9.81 -22.01
CA LYS A 191 -13.36 10.97 -22.58
C LYS A 191 -13.35 12.34 -21.86
N GLY A 192 -12.11 12.82 -21.71
CA GLY A 192 -11.69 14.07 -22.38
C GLY A 192 -11.01 15.12 -21.49
N GLY A 193 -9.71 15.36 -21.71
CA GLY A 193 -9.01 16.54 -21.19
C GLY A 193 -7.49 16.40 -21.24
N ARG A 194 -6.87 17.03 -22.23
CA ARG A 194 -5.43 17.02 -22.52
C ARG A 194 -4.72 18.05 -21.64
N PHE A 195 -3.87 17.65 -20.70
CA PHE A 195 -2.99 18.58 -19.98
C PHE A 195 -1.59 18.00 -19.79
N MET A 196 -0.62 18.77 -20.27
CA MET A 196 0.82 18.53 -20.21
C MET A 196 1.28 18.60 -18.75
N ILE A 197 2.20 17.73 -18.36
CA ILE A 197 2.90 17.84 -17.08
C ILE A 197 4.27 18.41 -17.40
N ASP A 198 4.42 19.70 -17.19
CA ASP A 198 5.73 20.32 -17.00
C ASP A 198 6.08 20.26 -15.51
N ASP A 199 7.32 19.82 -15.25
CA ASP A 199 8.16 20.09 -14.10
C ASP A 199 7.58 19.92 -12.68
N PHE A 200 7.98 18.81 -12.05
CA PHE A 200 8.09 18.76 -10.59
C PHE A 200 9.56 18.97 -10.21
N ASP A 201 9.87 20.18 -9.75
CA ASP A 201 11.04 20.48 -8.93
C ASP A 201 10.75 20.10 -7.48
N PHE A 202 11.56 19.19 -6.92
CA PHE A 202 11.91 19.08 -5.50
C PHE A 202 13.30 18.44 -5.37
#